data_AF-A0A7W8H9L2-F1
#
_entry.id   AF-A0A7W8H9L2-F1
#
_cell.length_a   1.000
_cell.length_b   1.000
_cell.length_c   1.000
_cell.angle_alpha   90.00
_cell.angle_beta   90.00
_cell.angle_gamma   90.00
#
_symmetry.space_group_name_H-M   'P 1'
#
loop_
_entity.id
_entity.type
_entity.pdbx_description
1 polymer ?
#
loop_
_entity_poly.entity_id
_entity_poly.type
_entity_poly.pdbx_seq_one_letter_code
_entity_poly.pdbx_strand_id
1 'polypeptide(L)'
;MKGKRILLMMSATLLLAGMPAWASEVTDGTMAASVEFPQYNEPANSSDSAEGFVSRLYQLVLGRQPDAGGLNAWTNQLVSGQATGAQVANGFIYSTELKGRNLSNSDYVEMLYQTFLNRPSDAEGKASWVNLLEKGMSREYIYKGFANSGEFQEICDSYGIQRGEVVLTAPKDQNQGVTMFIYRCYEKFLGRKADDAGLNDWANELLTGRIDAKEAAKGFVLSSEFQQKNLSNADYVKTLYLGLFDREADSKGLSEWTAHLDAGNSREAVFYGFADSDEFRQLAASFGLNSSWAGTPVTYVDNTIFKEMPSEYTFSSGAGGWATQITLNDDGTFTGHYSDSDMGDRGSGYPRGTVYICDFRGKFTQPQQIDAYTYSMRLEYLSQDGTVGDVYYEDGIRYIVSSPYGFDNADEFFIYRPGIPMTDLPEGFRLWLSAFFNVQTTDTLPYYGIYNADGEEGFVADE
;
A
#
# COMPACT_ATOMS: atom_id res chain seq x y z
N MET A 1 -25.28 -13.01 58.19
CA MET A 1 -24.44 -12.12 57.36
C MET A 1 -24.32 -12.77 55.98
N LYS A 2 -24.99 -12.17 54.99
CA LYS A 2 -25.07 -12.66 53.61
C LYS A 2 -23.82 -12.21 52.86
N GLY A 3 -22.94 -13.15 52.49
CA GLY A 3 -21.80 -12.90 51.62
C GLY A 3 -22.23 -12.93 50.16
N LYS A 4 -22.20 -11.77 49.50
CA LYS A 4 -22.38 -11.63 48.04
C LYS A 4 -21.29 -12.42 47.32
N ARG A 5 -21.67 -13.49 46.60
CA ARG A 5 -20.81 -14.10 45.58
C ARG A 5 -20.89 -13.23 44.33
N ILE A 6 -19.75 -12.67 43.93
CA ILE A 6 -19.56 -11.95 42.68
C ILE A 6 -19.56 -13.01 41.57
N LEU A 7 -20.64 -13.04 40.81
CA LEU A 7 -20.78 -13.80 39.57
C LEU A 7 -19.97 -13.05 38.51
N LEU A 8 -18.79 -13.56 38.15
CA LEU A 8 -18.03 -13.05 37.01
C LEU A 8 -18.66 -13.65 35.75
N MET A 9 -19.73 -13.02 35.24
CA MET A 9 -20.16 -13.26 33.87
C MET A 9 -19.03 -12.78 32.95
N MET A 10 -18.36 -13.69 32.26
CA MET A 10 -17.63 -13.32 31.05
C MET A 10 -18.67 -13.02 29.96
N SER A 11 -19.22 -11.81 29.98
CA SER A 11 -19.86 -11.25 28.79
C SER A 11 -18.74 -11.00 27.77
N ALA A 12 -18.89 -11.55 26.56
CA ALA A 12 -18.09 -11.21 25.39
C ALA A 12 -18.33 -9.75 24.98
N THR A 13 -17.91 -8.80 25.81
CA THR A 13 -18.09 -7.37 25.57
C THR A 13 -16.89 -6.62 26.14
N LEU A 14 -15.76 -6.67 25.43
CA LEU A 14 -14.81 -5.56 25.32
C LEU A 14 -13.71 -5.94 24.30
N LEU A 15 -13.98 -5.70 23.02
CA LEU A 15 -13.07 -4.99 22.11
C LEU A 15 -13.84 -4.63 20.82
N LEU A 16 -14.91 -3.84 20.97
CA LEU A 16 -15.55 -3.15 19.85
C LEU A 16 -15.24 -1.66 19.95
N ALA A 17 -14.09 -1.28 19.40
CA ALA A 17 -13.82 0.08 18.96
C ALA A 17 -12.89 -0.03 17.73
N GLY A 18 -13.46 0.06 16.54
CA GLY A 18 -12.68 0.25 15.30
C GLY A 18 -12.63 -0.92 14.30
N MET A 19 -13.68 -1.72 14.12
CA MET A 19 -13.73 -2.63 12.94
C MET A 19 -14.13 -1.84 11.68
N PRO A 20 -13.38 -1.94 10.56
CA PRO A 20 -13.74 -1.28 9.30
C PRO A 20 -14.90 -1.99 8.57
N ALA A 21 -15.52 -1.27 7.64
CA ALA A 21 -16.78 -1.60 6.95
C ALA A 21 -16.78 -2.87 6.05
N TRP A 22 -15.72 -3.69 6.05
CA TRP A 22 -15.63 -4.90 5.21
C TRP A 22 -16.38 -6.13 5.79
N ALA A 23 -17.03 -6.00 6.95
CA ALA A 23 -17.77 -7.09 7.60
C ALA A 23 -19.10 -7.46 6.92
N SER A 24 -19.48 -6.85 5.79
CA SER A 24 -20.83 -6.98 5.22
C SER A 24 -20.97 -7.75 3.91
N GLU A 25 -19.92 -8.33 3.32
CA GLU A 25 -20.06 -9.03 2.02
C GLU A 25 -19.35 -10.39 1.98
N VAL A 26 -20.05 -11.44 2.43
CA VAL A 26 -19.86 -12.80 1.93
C VAL A 26 -21.24 -13.49 1.87
N THR A 27 -21.94 -13.36 0.75
CA THR A 27 -23.04 -14.26 0.39
C THR A 27 -22.90 -14.68 -1.06
N ASP A 28 -22.23 -15.80 -1.29
CA ASP A 28 -22.44 -16.67 -2.45
C ASP A 28 -21.77 -18.02 -2.09
N GLY A 29 -22.36 -19.20 -2.22
CA GLY A 29 -23.46 -19.62 -3.08
C GLY A 29 -23.24 -21.08 -3.49
N THR A 30 -23.02 -21.98 -2.52
CA THR A 30 -23.19 -23.44 -2.72
C THR A 30 -23.68 -24.03 -1.39
N MET A 31 -24.94 -24.45 -1.34
CA MET A 31 -25.47 -25.21 -0.21
C MET A 31 -24.85 -26.62 -0.23
N ALA A 32 -23.69 -26.78 0.42
CA ALA A 32 -23.21 -28.11 0.78
C ALA A 32 -24.29 -28.81 1.62
N ALA A 33 -24.56 -30.08 1.33
CA ALA A 33 -25.48 -30.89 2.13
C ALA A 33 -25.09 -30.77 3.61
N SER A 34 -25.99 -30.21 4.43
CA SER A 34 -25.74 -30.01 5.85
C SER A 34 -25.40 -31.35 6.48
N VAL A 35 -24.22 -31.47 7.09
CA VAL A 35 -23.87 -32.64 7.90
C VAL A 35 -24.89 -32.68 9.04
N GLU A 36 -25.75 -33.70 9.04
CA GLU A 36 -26.74 -33.86 10.11
C GLU A 36 -25.98 -34.23 11.39
N PHE A 37 -26.01 -33.32 12.37
CA PHE A 37 -25.35 -33.55 13.65
C PHE A 37 -26.20 -34.51 14.49
N PRO A 38 -25.60 -35.61 14.98
CA PRO A 38 -26.31 -36.58 15.79
C PRO A 38 -26.82 -35.90 17.07
N GLN A 39 -28.10 -36.12 17.39
CA GLN A 39 -28.62 -35.76 18.70
C GLN A 39 -27.91 -36.62 19.76
N TYR A 40 -27.36 -36.00 20.79
CA TYR A 40 -26.75 -36.72 21.90
C TYR A 40 -27.83 -37.54 22.63
N ASN A 41 -27.69 -38.87 22.61
CA ASN A 41 -28.55 -39.76 23.38
C ASN A 41 -27.80 -40.18 24.64
N GLU A 42 -28.19 -39.60 25.77
CA GLU A 42 -27.63 -39.95 27.07
C GLU A 42 -27.90 -41.42 27.43
N PRO A 43 -26.88 -42.22 27.77
CA PRO A 43 -27.08 -43.57 28.26
C PRO A 43 -27.68 -43.55 29.67
N ALA A 44 -28.76 -44.30 29.89
CA ALA A 44 -29.58 -44.30 31.11
C ALA A 44 -28.88 -44.75 32.42
N ASN A 45 -27.59 -45.11 32.41
CA ASN A 45 -26.85 -45.62 33.57
C ASN A 45 -25.42 -45.05 33.73
N SER A 46 -25.01 -44.04 32.93
CA SER A 46 -23.65 -43.46 32.97
C SER A 46 -23.63 -41.92 32.97
N SER A 47 -24.79 -41.28 33.19
CA SER A 47 -25.09 -39.88 32.85
C SER A 47 -24.14 -38.83 33.45
N ASP A 48 -23.57 -39.05 34.63
CA ASP A 48 -22.72 -38.06 35.32
C ASP A 48 -21.30 -38.60 35.63
N SER A 49 -20.72 -39.38 34.72
CA SER A 49 -19.42 -40.03 34.93
C SER A 49 -18.44 -39.81 33.76
N ALA A 50 -17.17 -40.09 33.99
CA ALA A 50 -16.14 -40.08 32.95
C ALA A 50 -16.52 -40.95 31.72
N GLU A 51 -17.23 -42.06 31.92
CA GLU A 51 -17.74 -42.92 30.84
C GLU A 51 -18.81 -42.21 29.99
N GLY A 52 -19.67 -41.40 30.63
CA GLY A 52 -20.65 -40.55 29.98
C GLY A 52 -19.99 -39.49 29.09
N PHE A 53 -18.93 -38.85 29.57
CA PHE A 53 -18.13 -37.90 28.79
C PHE A 53 -17.48 -38.55 27.57
N VAL A 54 -16.88 -39.74 27.73
CA VAL A 54 -16.29 -40.48 26.60
C VAL A 54 -17.37 -40.85 25.58
N SER A 55 -18.53 -41.33 26.05
CA SER A 55 -19.67 -41.64 25.18
C SER A 55 -20.15 -40.41 24.40
N ARG A 56 -20.16 -39.23 25.04
CA ARG A 56 -20.44 -37.94 24.39
C ARG A 56 -19.47 -37.66 23.24
N LEU A 57 -18.17 -37.85 23.44
CA LEU A 57 -17.17 -37.62 22.40
C LEU A 57 -17.36 -38.58 21.20
N TYR A 58 -17.62 -39.86 21.43
CA TYR A 58 -17.91 -40.80 20.34
C TYR A 58 -19.13 -40.37 19.52
N GLN A 59 -20.22 -39.99 20.19
CA GLN A 59 -21.47 -39.63 19.49
C GLN A 59 -21.32 -38.30 18.76
N LEU A 60 -20.87 -37.24 19.42
CA LEU A 60 -20.85 -35.89 18.85
C LEU A 60 -19.66 -35.64 17.93
N VAL A 61 -18.48 -36.17 18.25
CA VAL A 61 -17.27 -35.97 17.45
C VAL A 61 -17.14 -37.02 16.35
N LEU A 62 -17.44 -38.30 16.62
CA LEU A 62 -17.26 -39.38 15.62
C LEU A 62 -18.56 -39.83 14.95
N GLY A 63 -19.73 -39.46 15.48
CA GLY A 63 -21.01 -39.82 14.88
C GLY A 63 -21.42 -41.27 15.09
N ARG A 64 -20.84 -41.96 16.10
CA ARG A 64 -21.14 -43.37 16.38
C ARG A 64 -21.18 -43.66 17.87
N GLN A 65 -21.71 -44.83 18.22
CA GLN A 65 -21.59 -45.34 19.59
C GLN A 65 -20.15 -45.85 19.86
N PRO A 66 -19.67 -45.75 21.10
CA PRO A 66 -18.39 -46.33 21.48
C PRO A 66 -18.43 -47.86 21.37
N ASP A 67 -17.31 -48.45 20.98
CA ASP A 67 -17.07 -49.87 21.25
C ASP A 67 -16.59 -50.06 22.70
N ALA A 68 -16.82 -51.24 23.27
CA ALA A 68 -16.50 -51.51 24.68
C ALA A 68 -15.01 -51.34 25.02
N GLY A 69 -14.11 -51.66 24.08
CA GLY A 69 -12.68 -51.54 24.27
C GLY A 69 -12.23 -50.07 24.35
N GLY A 70 -12.65 -49.29 23.36
CA GLY A 70 -12.38 -47.85 23.28
C GLY A 70 -12.99 -47.07 24.44
N LEU A 71 -14.23 -47.37 24.83
CA LEU A 71 -14.90 -46.76 25.97
C LEU A 71 -14.10 -46.95 27.26
N ASN A 72 -13.74 -48.20 27.56
CA ASN A 72 -12.97 -48.54 28.75
C ASN A 72 -11.58 -47.89 28.74
N ALA A 73 -10.89 -47.89 27.60
CA ALA A 73 -9.55 -47.32 27.48
C ALA A 73 -9.54 -45.81 27.79
N TRP A 74 -10.42 -45.03 27.13
CA TRP A 74 -10.51 -43.59 27.34
C TRP A 74 -11.03 -43.22 28.74
N THR A 75 -12.00 -43.97 29.26
CA THR A 75 -12.54 -43.74 30.60
C THR A 75 -11.46 -43.92 31.67
N ASN A 76 -10.63 -44.96 31.53
CA ASN A 76 -9.53 -45.20 32.46
C ASN A 76 -8.49 -44.08 32.44
N GLN A 77 -8.25 -43.42 31.30
CA GLN A 77 -7.34 -42.26 31.23
C GLN A 77 -7.83 -41.09 32.09
N LEU A 78 -9.14 -40.83 32.06
CA LEU A 78 -9.78 -39.77 32.86
C LEU A 78 -9.82 -40.12 34.34
N VAL A 79 -10.27 -41.33 34.68
CA VAL A 79 -10.45 -41.77 36.09
C VAL A 79 -9.10 -41.91 36.80
N SER A 80 -8.04 -42.34 36.09
CA SER A 80 -6.69 -42.42 36.66
C SER A 80 -5.95 -41.08 36.72
N GLY A 81 -6.51 -40.01 36.13
CA GLY A 81 -5.87 -38.71 36.02
C GLY A 81 -4.66 -38.67 35.07
N GLN A 82 -4.48 -39.69 34.23
CA GLN A 82 -3.42 -39.70 33.20
C GLN A 82 -3.71 -38.72 32.07
N ALA A 83 -4.98 -38.41 31.82
CA ALA A 83 -5.40 -37.39 30.87
C ALA A 83 -6.56 -36.56 31.43
N THR A 84 -6.62 -35.32 30.96
CA THR A 84 -7.72 -34.38 31.20
C THR A 84 -8.80 -34.49 30.11
N GLY A 85 -9.98 -33.90 30.35
CA GLY A 85 -11.06 -33.84 29.38
C GLY A 85 -10.63 -33.21 28.05
N ALA A 86 -9.83 -32.13 28.09
CA ALA A 86 -9.23 -31.52 26.91
C ALA A 86 -8.30 -32.51 26.19
N GLN A 87 -7.35 -33.15 26.88
CA GLN A 87 -6.43 -34.10 26.23
C GLN A 87 -7.15 -35.30 25.61
N VAL A 88 -8.18 -35.83 26.26
CA VAL A 88 -9.01 -36.88 25.68
C VAL A 88 -9.75 -36.36 24.46
N ALA A 89 -10.44 -35.22 24.55
CA ALA A 89 -11.15 -34.64 23.42
C ALA A 89 -10.24 -34.30 22.23
N ASN A 90 -8.99 -33.87 22.48
CA ASN A 90 -7.96 -33.68 21.47
C ASN A 90 -7.68 -34.99 20.70
N GLY A 91 -7.58 -36.12 21.40
CA GLY A 91 -7.41 -37.45 20.79
C GLY A 91 -8.53 -37.81 19.81
N PHE A 92 -9.78 -37.39 20.08
CA PHE A 92 -10.91 -37.58 19.17
C PHE A 92 -10.87 -36.59 18.01
N ILE A 93 -10.58 -35.31 18.28
CA ILE A 93 -10.56 -34.23 17.27
C ILE A 93 -9.46 -34.43 16.22
N TYR A 94 -8.28 -34.91 16.63
CA TYR A 94 -7.16 -35.12 15.71
C TYR A 94 -7.03 -36.56 15.22
N SER A 95 -8.00 -37.42 15.57
CA SER A 95 -8.05 -38.81 15.11
C SER A 95 -8.13 -38.91 13.59
N THR A 96 -7.58 -40.01 13.05
CA THR A 96 -7.75 -40.37 11.63
C THR A 96 -9.23 -40.51 11.27
N GLU A 97 -10.06 -40.94 12.22
CA GLU A 97 -11.50 -41.10 12.03
C GLU A 97 -12.20 -39.75 11.81
N LEU A 98 -11.95 -38.72 12.65
CA LEU A 98 -12.51 -37.39 12.40
C LEU A 98 -11.97 -36.78 11.10
N LYS A 99 -10.68 -36.95 10.81
CA LYS A 99 -10.10 -36.50 9.52
C LYS A 99 -10.82 -37.13 8.33
N GLY A 100 -11.17 -38.42 8.42
CA GLY A 100 -11.92 -39.15 7.40
C GLY A 100 -13.34 -38.61 7.15
N ARG A 101 -13.94 -37.90 8.13
CA ARG A 101 -15.24 -37.23 7.95
C ARG A 101 -15.19 -35.99 7.05
N ASN A 102 -14.00 -35.45 6.79
CA ASN A 102 -13.77 -34.30 5.90
C ASN A 102 -14.72 -33.10 6.16
N LEU A 103 -14.90 -32.75 7.44
CA LEU A 103 -15.80 -31.66 7.82
C LEU A 103 -15.38 -30.34 7.20
N SER A 104 -16.35 -29.53 6.76
CA SER A 104 -16.12 -28.13 6.41
C SER A 104 -15.72 -27.31 7.64
N ASN A 105 -15.20 -26.09 7.45
CA ASN A 105 -14.89 -25.20 8.58
C ASN A 105 -16.16 -24.86 9.40
N SER A 106 -17.29 -24.67 8.72
CA SER A 106 -18.59 -24.42 9.34
C SER A 106 -19.06 -25.63 10.17
N ASP A 107 -18.96 -26.84 9.64
CA ASP A 107 -19.38 -28.06 10.34
C ASP A 107 -18.44 -28.40 11.50
N TYR A 108 -17.14 -28.12 11.34
CA TYR A 108 -16.17 -28.27 12.41
C TYR A 108 -16.52 -27.36 13.61
N VAL A 109 -16.82 -26.09 13.36
CA VAL A 109 -17.23 -25.15 14.42
C VAL A 109 -18.54 -25.60 15.07
N GLU A 110 -19.53 -26.04 14.29
CA GLU A 110 -20.81 -26.55 14.84
C GLU A 110 -20.60 -27.75 15.76
N MET A 111 -19.76 -28.70 15.34
CA MET A 111 -19.40 -29.86 16.16
C MET A 111 -18.78 -29.43 17.50
N LEU A 112 -17.93 -28.39 17.50
CA LEU A 112 -17.34 -27.86 18.73
C LEU A 112 -18.39 -27.21 19.65
N TYR A 113 -19.34 -26.44 19.12
CA TYR A 113 -20.44 -25.88 19.91
C TYR A 113 -21.25 -26.99 20.60
N GLN A 114 -21.67 -28.01 19.86
CA GLN A 114 -22.44 -29.09 20.46
C GLN A 114 -21.61 -29.88 21.47
N THR A 115 -20.36 -30.19 21.15
CA THR A 115 -19.52 -31.04 22.02
C THR A 115 -19.10 -30.33 23.31
N PHE A 116 -18.65 -29.08 23.23
CA PHE A 116 -17.98 -28.38 24.32
C PHE A 116 -18.87 -27.37 25.06
N LEU A 117 -19.99 -26.94 24.47
CA LEU A 117 -20.90 -25.94 25.05
C LEU A 117 -22.32 -26.49 25.25
N ASN A 118 -22.60 -27.71 24.76
CA ASN A 118 -23.89 -28.37 24.87
C ASN A 118 -25.08 -27.55 24.33
N ARG A 119 -24.83 -26.78 23.27
CA ARG A 119 -25.84 -25.95 22.61
C ARG A 119 -25.53 -25.81 21.12
N PRO A 120 -26.53 -25.50 20.28
CA PRO A 120 -26.27 -25.08 18.90
C PRO A 120 -25.47 -23.77 18.87
N SER A 121 -24.76 -23.56 17.76
CA SER A 121 -24.08 -22.28 17.54
C SER A 121 -25.07 -21.13 17.33
N ASP A 122 -24.67 -19.94 17.72
CA ASP A 122 -25.27 -18.70 17.25
C ASP A 122 -24.60 -18.24 15.94
N ALA A 123 -25.34 -17.49 15.12
CA ALA A 123 -24.88 -17.13 13.77
C ALA A 123 -23.61 -16.26 13.76
N GLU A 124 -23.53 -15.29 14.67
CA GLU A 124 -22.42 -14.33 14.73
C GLU A 124 -21.13 -14.98 15.28
N GLY A 125 -21.25 -15.75 16.35
CA GLY A 125 -20.15 -16.49 16.94
C GLY A 125 -19.58 -17.53 15.98
N LYS A 126 -20.46 -18.28 15.30
CA LYS A 126 -20.03 -19.23 14.27
C LYS A 126 -19.32 -18.53 13.10
N ALA A 127 -19.88 -17.45 12.58
CA ALA A 127 -19.26 -16.68 11.50
C ALA A 127 -17.88 -16.16 11.91
N SER A 128 -17.72 -15.71 13.16
CA SER A 128 -16.45 -15.23 13.70
C SER A 128 -15.39 -16.33 13.73
N TRP A 129 -15.70 -17.53 14.24
CA TRP A 129 -14.77 -18.66 14.25
C TRP A 129 -14.41 -19.15 12.84
N VAL A 130 -15.39 -19.20 11.95
CA VAL A 130 -15.16 -19.58 10.54
C VAL A 130 -14.26 -18.56 9.86
N ASN A 131 -14.44 -17.25 10.11
CA ASN A 131 -13.57 -16.22 9.54
C ASN A 131 -12.10 -16.39 9.94
N LEU A 132 -11.84 -16.78 11.19
CA LEU A 132 -10.50 -17.05 11.68
C LEU A 132 -9.85 -18.25 10.96
N LEU A 133 -10.62 -19.32 10.73
CA LEU A 133 -10.16 -20.48 9.94
C LEU A 133 -9.85 -20.08 8.50
N GLU A 134 -10.72 -19.29 7.88
CA GLU A 134 -10.51 -18.82 6.51
C GLU A 134 -9.30 -17.89 6.39
N LYS A 135 -8.90 -17.22 7.47
CA LYS A 135 -7.74 -16.33 7.57
C LYS A 135 -6.52 -16.96 8.23
N GLY A 136 -6.43 -18.29 8.20
CA GLY A 136 -5.19 -19.02 8.48
C GLY A 136 -4.97 -19.42 9.95
N MET A 137 -5.89 -19.10 10.87
CA MET A 137 -5.86 -19.70 12.21
C MET A 137 -6.12 -21.20 12.10
N SER A 138 -5.43 -22.02 12.90
CA SER A 138 -5.62 -23.48 12.82
C SER A 138 -6.95 -23.93 13.44
N ARG A 139 -7.39 -25.13 13.09
CA ARG A 139 -8.44 -25.83 13.85
C ARG A 139 -8.07 -26.00 15.32
N GLU A 140 -6.78 -26.08 15.66
CA GLU A 140 -6.31 -26.14 17.04
C GLU A 140 -6.53 -24.83 17.79
N TYR A 141 -6.32 -23.70 17.13
CA TYR A 141 -6.66 -22.40 17.69
C TYR A 141 -8.14 -22.32 18.05
N ILE A 142 -9.02 -22.75 17.14
CA ILE A 142 -10.47 -22.78 17.38
C ILE A 142 -10.78 -23.74 18.52
N TYR A 143 -10.31 -24.98 18.45
CA TYR A 143 -10.50 -25.99 19.49
C TYR A 143 -10.07 -25.48 20.88
N LYS A 144 -8.92 -24.82 20.98
CA LYS A 144 -8.44 -24.19 22.22
C LYS A 144 -9.43 -23.16 22.77
N GLY A 145 -10.07 -22.37 21.91
CA GLY A 145 -11.13 -21.44 22.33
C GLY A 145 -12.31 -22.12 23.03
N PHE A 146 -12.74 -23.28 22.53
CA PHE A 146 -13.84 -24.06 23.10
C PHE A 146 -13.39 -24.86 24.33
N ALA A 147 -12.26 -25.56 24.24
CA ALA A 147 -11.72 -26.40 25.32
C ALA A 147 -11.19 -25.59 26.51
N ASN A 148 -10.83 -24.32 26.32
CA ASN A 148 -10.44 -23.46 27.42
C ASN A 148 -11.59 -22.54 27.91
N SER A 149 -12.82 -22.74 27.41
CA SER A 149 -13.99 -21.95 27.82
C SER A 149 -14.48 -22.30 29.23
N GLY A 150 -15.27 -21.38 29.82
CA GLY A 150 -16.02 -21.63 31.05
C GLY A 150 -17.16 -22.62 30.86
N GLU A 151 -17.84 -22.58 29.71
CA GLU A 151 -18.92 -23.54 29.40
C GLU A 151 -18.38 -24.99 29.38
N PHE A 152 -17.20 -25.21 28.80
CA PHE A 152 -16.59 -26.54 28.83
C PHE A 152 -16.11 -26.95 30.23
N GLN A 153 -15.71 -25.99 31.07
CA GLN A 153 -15.44 -26.28 32.48
C GLN A 153 -16.68 -26.85 33.17
N GLU A 154 -17.86 -26.24 32.95
CA GLU A 154 -19.13 -26.72 33.52
C GLU A 154 -19.49 -28.13 33.01
N ILE A 155 -19.24 -28.43 31.73
CA ILE A 155 -19.41 -29.79 31.19
C ILE A 155 -18.45 -30.77 31.89
N CYS A 156 -17.17 -30.45 32.02
CA CYS A 156 -16.23 -31.34 32.69
C CYS A 156 -16.60 -31.56 34.16
N ASP A 157 -17.06 -30.52 34.86
CA ASP A 157 -17.52 -30.60 36.24
C ASP A 157 -18.74 -31.51 36.38
N SER A 158 -19.69 -31.48 35.44
CA SER A 158 -20.87 -32.35 35.46
C SER A 158 -20.53 -33.84 35.30
N TYR A 159 -19.43 -34.15 34.62
CA TYR A 159 -18.93 -35.53 34.48
C TYR A 159 -17.87 -35.90 35.56
N GLY A 160 -17.56 -35.00 36.49
CA GLY A 160 -16.59 -35.24 37.55
C GLY A 160 -15.13 -35.39 37.06
N ILE A 161 -14.77 -34.78 35.93
CA ILE A 161 -13.43 -34.87 35.33
C ILE A 161 -12.71 -33.53 35.35
N GLN A 162 -11.38 -33.58 35.35
CA GLN A 162 -10.56 -32.38 35.19
C GLN A 162 -10.59 -31.91 33.73
N ARG A 163 -11.01 -30.67 33.49
CA ARG A 163 -11.05 -30.07 32.14
C ARG A 163 -9.68 -30.05 31.45
N GLY A 164 -8.64 -29.63 32.18
CA GLY A 164 -7.31 -29.40 31.62
C GLY A 164 -7.21 -28.09 30.83
N GLU A 165 -6.12 -27.93 30.09
CA GLU A 165 -5.85 -26.75 29.29
C GLU A 165 -5.16 -27.13 27.97
N VAL A 166 -5.58 -26.48 26.89
CA VAL A 166 -4.93 -26.58 25.58
C VAL A 166 -3.94 -25.43 25.44
N VAL A 167 -2.68 -25.80 25.15
CA VAL A 167 -1.58 -24.86 24.92
C VAL A 167 -1.18 -24.92 23.45
N LEU A 168 -1.16 -23.78 22.79
CA LEU A 168 -0.79 -23.65 21.38
C LEU A 168 0.72 -23.47 21.26
N THR A 169 1.35 -24.22 20.36
CA THR A 169 2.79 -24.13 20.12
C THR A 169 3.13 -23.52 18.77
N ALA A 170 2.28 -23.68 17.75
CA ALA A 170 2.50 -23.14 16.43
C ALA A 170 2.55 -21.59 16.47
N PRO A 171 3.60 -20.93 15.94
CA PRO A 171 3.73 -19.47 15.96
C PRO A 171 2.48 -18.74 15.46
N LYS A 172 1.87 -19.20 14.37
CA LYS A 172 0.66 -18.59 13.79
C LYS A 172 -0.57 -18.63 14.71
N ASP A 173 -0.58 -19.51 15.72
CA ASP A 173 -1.71 -19.62 16.64
C ASP A 173 -1.44 -18.89 17.97
N GLN A 174 -0.23 -18.36 18.19
CA GLN A 174 0.11 -17.69 19.46
C GLN A 174 -0.44 -16.26 19.56
N ASN A 175 -0.63 -15.58 18.43
CA ASN A 175 -1.22 -14.24 18.39
C ASN A 175 -2.08 -14.07 17.14
N GLN A 176 -3.39 -13.94 17.34
CA GLN A 176 -4.36 -13.77 16.25
C GLN A 176 -4.07 -12.52 15.40
N GLY A 177 -3.71 -11.40 16.02
CA GLY A 177 -3.45 -10.15 15.30
C GLY A 177 -2.24 -10.28 14.35
N VAL A 178 -1.16 -10.92 14.81
CA VAL A 178 0.02 -11.23 13.98
C VAL A 178 -0.37 -12.04 12.75
N THR A 179 -1.12 -13.13 12.92
CA THR A 179 -1.53 -14.00 11.81
C THR A 179 -2.45 -13.29 10.84
N MET A 180 -3.39 -12.50 11.35
CA MET A 180 -4.30 -11.71 10.53
C MET A 180 -3.56 -10.65 9.70
N PHE A 181 -2.54 -10.00 10.27
CA PHE A 181 -1.68 -9.06 9.55
C PHE A 181 -0.87 -9.75 8.44
N ILE A 182 -0.30 -10.93 8.71
CA ILE A 182 0.46 -11.69 7.70
C ILE A 182 -0.48 -12.15 6.58
N TYR A 183 -1.62 -12.74 6.94
CA TYR A 183 -2.62 -13.20 5.96
C TYR A 183 -3.09 -12.06 5.06
N ARG A 184 -3.31 -10.89 5.65
CA ARG A 184 -3.61 -9.65 4.95
C ARG A 184 -2.53 -9.26 3.94
N CYS A 185 -1.25 -9.42 4.28
CA CYS A 185 -0.13 -9.17 3.35
C CYS A 185 -0.16 -10.14 2.16
N TYR A 186 -0.41 -11.43 2.40
CA TYR A 186 -0.61 -12.40 1.32
C TYR A 186 -1.79 -12.03 0.41
N GLU A 187 -2.94 -11.67 0.96
CA GLU A 187 -4.11 -11.33 0.17
C GLU A 187 -3.92 -10.04 -0.64
N LYS A 188 -3.48 -8.96 0.01
CA LYS A 188 -3.43 -7.66 -0.67
C LYS A 188 -2.22 -7.48 -1.56
N PHE A 189 -1.06 -8.00 -1.17
CA PHE A 189 0.14 -7.87 -2.00
C PHE A 189 0.24 -9.00 -3.01
N LEU A 190 0.05 -10.25 -2.59
CA LEU A 190 0.28 -11.41 -3.46
C LEU A 190 -0.99 -11.89 -4.17
N GLY A 191 -2.18 -11.56 -3.67
CA GLY A 191 -3.45 -11.96 -4.29
C GLY A 191 -3.76 -13.45 -4.13
N ARG A 192 -3.26 -14.07 -3.06
CA ARG A 192 -3.50 -15.49 -2.74
C ARG A 192 -3.66 -15.71 -1.24
N LYS A 193 -4.23 -16.87 -0.88
CA LYS A 193 -4.24 -17.33 0.51
C LYS A 193 -2.82 -17.69 0.96
N ALA A 194 -2.54 -17.44 2.23
CA ALA A 194 -1.30 -17.88 2.86
C ALA A 194 -1.30 -19.40 3.05
N ASP A 195 -0.13 -20.03 2.94
CA ASP A 195 0.09 -21.41 3.34
C ASP A 195 0.56 -21.49 4.80
N ASP A 196 0.37 -22.65 5.45
CA ASP A 196 0.67 -22.84 6.87
C ASP A 196 2.17 -22.66 7.19
N ALA A 197 3.07 -23.02 6.29
CA ALA A 197 4.51 -22.85 6.51
C ALA A 197 4.86 -21.36 6.52
N GLY A 198 4.42 -20.62 5.50
CA GLY A 198 4.61 -19.18 5.41
C GLY A 198 4.01 -18.41 6.59
N LEU A 199 2.81 -18.77 7.05
CA LEU A 199 2.21 -18.15 8.24
C LEU A 199 3.05 -18.38 9.50
N ASN A 200 3.56 -19.60 9.70
CA ASN A 200 4.39 -19.89 10.88
C ASN A 200 5.74 -19.19 10.82
N ASP A 201 6.38 -19.14 9.66
CA ASP A 201 7.68 -18.49 9.48
C ASP A 201 7.58 -16.99 9.77
N TRP A 202 6.65 -16.28 9.11
CA TRP A 202 6.44 -14.85 9.35
C TRP A 202 5.97 -14.54 10.78
N ALA A 203 5.09 -15.36 11.34
CA ALA A 203 4.62 -15.17 12.71
C ALA A 203 5.78 -15.33 13.70
N ASN A 204 6.68 -16.28 13.48
CA ASN A 204 7.85 -16.48 14.32
C ASN A 204 8.81 -15.27 14.28
N GLU A 205 9.07 -14.70 13.10
CA GLU A 205 9.92 -13.50 13.00
C GLU A 205 9.33 -12.30 13.75
N LEU A 206 8.01 -12.05 13.59
CA LEU A 206 7.30 -10.97 14.27
C LEU A 206 7.20 -11.19 15.78
N LEU A 207 6.86 -12.40 16.22
CA LEU A 207 6.71 -12.74 17.64
C LEU A 207 8.05 -12.71 18.40
N THR A 208 9.15 -13.05 17.72
CA THR A 208 10.49 -12.98 18.31
C THR A 208 11.09 -11.56 18.26
N GLY A 209 10.39 -10.60 17.63
CA GLY A 209 10.85 -9.22 17.49
C GLY A 209 12.07 -9.07 16.58
N ARG A 210 12.34 -10.06 15.72
CA ARG A 210 13.42 -9.99 14.72
C ARG A 210 13.09 -9.03 13.59
N ILE A 211 11.81 -8.89 13.31
CA ILE A 211 11.27 -7.91 12.37
C ILE A 211 10.03 -7.24 12.98
N ASP A 212 9.72 -6.04 12.51
CA ASP A 212 8.50 -5.31 12.75
C ASP A 212 7.50 -5.44 11.57
N ALA A 213 6.37 -4.75 11.66
CA ALA A 213 5.34 -4.77 10.63
C ALA A 213 5.81 -4.17 9.30
N LYS A 214 6.68 -3.15 9.32
CA LYS A 214 7.27 -2.53 8.13
C LYS A 214 8.17 -3.51 7.40
N GLU A 215 9.03 -4.21 8.13
CA GLU A 215 9.97 -5.18 7.56
C GLU A 215 9.25 -6.41 7.01
N ALA A 216 8.20 -6.88 7.71
CA ALA A 216 7.31 -7.91 7.17
C ALA A 216 6.65 -7.45 5.86
N ALA A 217 5.98 -6.29 5.85
CA ALA A 217 5.33 -5.76 4.63
C ALA A 217 6.32 -5.54 3.48
N LYS A 218 7.54 -5.05 3.77
CA LYS A 218 8.63 -4.92 2.80
C LYS A 218 8.98 -6.26 2.17
N GLY A 219 9.05 -7.33 2.97
CA GLY A 219 9.30 -8.69 2.52
C GLY A 219 8.29 -9.17 1.47
N PHE A 220 7.02 -8.77 1.59
CA PHE A 220 5.98 -9.07 0.60
C PHE A 220 6.09 -8.16 -0.63
N VAL A 221 6.16 -6.84 -0.45
CA VAL A 221 6.13 -5.84 -1.53
C VAL A 221 7.37 -5.91 -2.42
N LEU A 222 8.53 -6.23 -1.85
CA LEU A 222 9.78 -6.37 -2.61
C LEU A 222 10.08 -7.82 -3.01
N SER A 223 9.18 -8.77 -2.72
CA SER A 223 9.34 -10.16 -3.14
C SER A 223 9.36 -10.30 -4.67
N SER A 224 10.08 -11.31 -5.17
CA SER A 224 10.05 -11.64 -6.60
C SER A 224 8.63 -11.97 -7.09
N GLU A 225 7.78 -12.54 -6.24
CA GLU A 225 6.38 -12.85 -6.56
C GLU A 225 5.56 -11.57 -6.80
N PHE A 226 5.71 -10.57 -5.94
CA PHE A 226 5.05 -9.28 -6.11
C PHE A 226 5.56 -8.54 -7.34
N GLN A 227 6.88 -8.50 -7.55
CA GLN A 227 7.49 -7.82 -8.70
C GLN A 227 7.02 -8.40 -10.04
N GLN A 228 6.82 -9.72 -10.12
CA GLN A 228 6.32 -10.41 -11.32
C GLN A 228 4.89 -10.04 -11.72
N LYS A 229 4.13 -9.36 -10.85
CA LYS A 229 2.82 -8.81 -11.21
C LYS A 229 2.89 -7.68 -12.24
N ASN A 230 4.08 -7.09 -12.46
CA ASN A 230 4.31 -6.03 -13.45
C ASN A 230 3.26 -4.91 -13.40
N LEU A 231 2.88 -4.50 -12.19
CA LEU A 231 1.85 -3.47 -11.97
C LEU A 231 2.24 -2.15 -12.64
N SER A 232 1.24 -1.39 -13.08
CA SER A 232 1.42 0.03 -13.41
C SER A 232 1.80 0.82 -12.16
N ASN A 233 2.31 2.05 -12.32
CA ASN A 233 2.60 2.92 -11.18
C ASN A 233 1.35 3.19 -10.33
N ALA A 234 0.22 3.48 -10.99
CA ALA A 234 -1.06 3.70 -10.32
C ALA A 234 -1.56 2.44 -9.57
N ASP A 235 -1.44 1.25 -10.17
CA ASP A 235 -1.90 0.02 -9.51
C ASP A 235 -0.98 -0.42 -8.38
N TYR A 236 0.32 -0.12 -8.48
CA TYR A 236 1.26 -0.28 -7.36
C TYR A 236 0.84 0.60 -6.17
N VAL A 237 0.56 1.88 -6.40
CA VAL A 237 0.10 2.81 -5.35
C VAL A 237 -1.22 2.34 -4.73
N LYS A 238 -2.22 1.97 -5.54
CA LYS A 238 -3.49 1.41 -5.04
C LYS A 238 -3.28 0.18 -4.17
N THR A 239 -2.34 -0.68 -4.56
CA THR A 239 -1.99 -1.89 -3.81
C THR A 239 -1.35 -1.55 -2.45
N LEU A 240 -0.52 -0.50 -2.37
CA LEU A 240 0.02 0.00 -1.11
C LEU A 240 -1.08 0.57 -0.20
N TYR A 241 -2.02 1.37 -0.72
CA TYR A 241 -3.18 1.85 0.03
C TYR A 241 -4.00 0.69 0.63
N LEU A 242 -4.33 -0.29 -0.23
CA LEU A 242 -5.08 -1.46 0.21
C LEU A 242 -4.31 -2.32 1.19
N GLY A 243 -2.98 -2.42 1.11
CA GLY A 243 -2.15 -3.27 1.97
C GLY A 243 -1.74 -2.63 3.29
N LEU A 244 -1.42 -1.33 3.26
CA LEU A 244 -0.83 -0.60 4.38
C LEU A 244 -1.82 0.32 5.10
N PHE A 245 -2.94 0.73 4.47
CA PHE A 245 -3.92 1.64 5.10
C PHE A 245 -5.33 1.07 5.24
N ASP A 246 -5.61 -0.09 4.65
CA ASP A 246 -6.94 -0.73 4.68
C ASP A 246 -8.06 0.11 4.07
N ARG A 247 -7.72 0.88 3.04
CA ARG A 247 -8.67 1.68 2.28
C ARG A 247 -8.23 1.85 0.84
N GLU A 248 -9.14 2.29 -0.01
CA GLU A 248 -8.81 2.73 -1.36
C GLU A 248 -8.10 4.09 -1.33
N ALA A 249 -7.29 4.33 -2.36
CA ALA A 249 -6.67 5.63 -2.57
C ALA A 249 -7.74 6.67 -2.96
N ASP A 250 -7.71 7.83 -2.33
CA ASP A 250 -8.44 8.99 -2.84
C ASP A 250 -7.75 9.55 -4.10
N SER A 251 -8.48 10.33 -4.90
CA SER A 251 -8.00 10.82 -6.21
C SER A 251 -6.73 11.68 -6.08
N LYS A 252 -6.63 12.48 -5.02
CA LYS A 252 -5.49 13.35 -4.77
C LYS A 252 -4.26 12.52 -4.39
N GLY A 253 -4.38 11.68 -3.38
CA GLY A 253 -3.29 10.82 -2.92
C GLY A 253 -2.79 9.87 -4.01
N LEU A 254 -3.69 9.29 -4.80
CA LEU A 254 -3.30 8.46 -5.95
C LEU A 254 -2.47 9.26 -6.96
N SER A 255 -2.92 10.47 -7.31
CA SER A 255 -2.20 11.33 -8.26
C SER A 255 -0.81 11.72 -7.75
N GLU A 256 -0.70 12.14 -6.49
CA GLU A 256 0.56 12.59 -5.89
C GLU A 256 1.59 11.44 -5.80
N TRP A 257 1.19 10.29 -5.27
CA TRP A 257 2.10 9.14 -5.15
C TRP A 257 2.48 8.53 -6.50
N THR A 258 1.58 8.55 -7.48
CA THR A 258 1.90 8.10 -8.84
C THR A 258 2.90 9.05 -9.50
N ALA A 259 2.75 10.37 -9.31
CA ALA A 259 3.69 11.36 -9.83
C ALA A 259 5.11 11.17 -9.30
N HIS A 260 5.30 10.72 -8.05
CA HIS A 260 6.64 10.36 -7.56
C HIS A 260 7.27 9.23 -8.39
N LEU A 261 6.52 8.18 -8.72
CA LEU A 261 7.02 7.08 -9.55
C LEU A 261 7.27 7.52 -11.00
N ASP A 262 6.37 8.33 -11.56
CA ASP A 262 6.50 8.85 -12.92
C ASP A 262 7.70 9.79 -13.06
N ALA A 263 8.08 10.49 -11.99
CA ALA A 263 9.31 11.27 -11.89
C ALA A 263 10.59 10.42 -11.73
N GLY A 264 10.49 9.09 -11.79
CA GLY A 264 11.63 8.18 -11.74
C GLY A 264 12.06 7.72 -10.35
N ASN A 265 11.29 8.03 -9.29
CA ASN A 265 11.57 7.50 -7.96
C ASN A 265 11.36 5.98 -7.91
N SER A 266 12.15 5.29 -7.08
CA SER A 266 12.02 3.84 -6.94
C SER A 266 10.72 3.46 -6.23
N ARG A 267 10.20 2.27 -6.55
CA ARG A 267 9.06 1.67 -5.82
C ARG A 267 9.36 1.51 -4.33
N GLU A 268 10.60 1.19 -3.98
CA GLU A 268 11.03 1.09 -2.58
C GLU A 268 10.96 2.46 -1.87
N ALA A 269 11.35 3.55 -2.53
CA ALA A 269 11.23 4.91 -2.00
C ALA A 269 9.76 5.28 -1.73
N VAL A 270 8.86 4.95 -2.66
CA VAL A 270 7.42 5.16 -2.45
C VAL A 270 6.86 4.26 -1.35
N PHE A 271 7.29 2.98 -1.28
CA PHE A 271 6.91 2.07 -0.20
C PHE A 271 7.24 2.65 1.19
N TYR A 272 8.45 3.20 1.40
CA TYR A 272 8.80 3.79 2.69
C TYR A 272 7.96 5.03 3.03
N GLY A 273 7.55 5.82 2.03
CA GLY A 273 6.60 6.92 2.24
C GLY A 273 5.28 6.46 2.89
N PHE A 274 4.79 5.28 2.51
CA PHE A 274 3.62 4.66 3.14
C PHE A 274 3.97 3.97 4.45
N ALA A 275 5.03 3.16 4.46
CA ALA A 275 5.37 2.27 5.57
C ALA A 275 5.94 3.01 6.80
N ASP A 276 6.39 4.25 6.65
CA ASP A 276 6.83 5.07 7.79
C ASP A 276 5.76 6.07 8.28
N SER A 277 4.60 6.13 7.61
CA SER A 277 3.47 6.99 7.98
C SER A 277 2.80 6.60 9.30
N ASP A 278 2.20 7.56 9.98
CA ASP A 278 1.40 7.33 11.19
C ASP A 278 0.19 6.42 10.92
N GLU A 279 -0.37 6.47 9.71
CA GLU A 279 -1.52 5.66 9.32
C GLU A 279 -1.17 4.16 9.32
N PHE A 280 -0.03 3.77 8.73
CA PHE A 280 0.39 2.37 8.78
C PHE A 280 0.81 1.93 10.19
N ARG A 281 1.41 2.82 10.98
CA ARG A 281 1.72 2.54 12.40
C ARG A 281 0.45 2.26 13.20
N GLN A 282 -0.63 3.02 12.97
CA GLN A 282 -1.94 2.78 13.59
C GLN A 282 -2.54 1.45 13.14
N LEU A 283 -2.45 1.12 11.84
CA LEU A 283 -2.91 -0.16 11.32
C LEU A 283 -2.16 -1.32 12.00
N ALA A 284 -0.82 -1.27 12.04
CA ALA A 284 0.01 -2.28 12.69
C ALA A 284 -0.34 -2.45 14.18
N ALA A 285 -0.52 -1.33 14.89
CA ALA A 285 -0.93 -1.34 16.29
C ALA A 285 -2.30 -2.00 16.51
N SER A 286 -3.24 -1.87 15.56
CA SER A 286 -4.55 -2.55 15.66
C SER A 286 -4.46 -4.07 15.58
N PHE A 287 -3.38 -4.61 15.02
CA PHE A 287 -3.02 -6.04 15.05
C PHE A 287 -2.16 -6.43 16.27
N GLY A 288 -1.92 -5.51 17.21
CA GLY A 288 -1.08 -5.75 18.38
C GLY A 288 0.42 -5.88 18.06
N LEU A 289 0.86 -5.34 16.92
CA LEU A 289 2.27 -5.34 16.52
C LEU A 289 2.99 -4.11 17.07
N ASN A 290 4.31 -4.22 17.23
CA ASN A 290 5.16 -3.06 17.52
C ASN A 290 5.10 -2.07 16.35
N SER A 291 4.65 -0.84 16.62
CA SER A 291 4.49 0.24 15.64
C SER A 291 5.52 1.38 15.78
N SER A 292 6.50 1.22 16.67
CA SER A 292 7.48 2.26 17.04
C SER A 292 8.84 2.07 16.36
N TRP A 293 8.86 1.88 15.04
CA TRP A 293 10.10 1.75 14.26
C TRP A 293 10.66 3.09 13.79
N ALA A 294 11.98 3.17 13.60
CA ALA A 294 12.63 4.35 13.05
C ALA A 294 12.19 4.59 11.59
N GLY A 295 11.99 5.85 11.23
CA GLY A 295 11.68 6.25 9.85
C GLY A 295 12.86 6.00 8.92
N THR A 296 12.57 5.70 7.65
CA THR A 296 13.56 5.49 6.60
C THR A 296 13.69 6.77 5.80
N PRO A 297 14.85 7.46 5.81
CA PRO A 297 15.02 8.66 5.00
C PRO A 297 14.88 8.32 3.51
N VAL A 298 13.99 9.06 2.82
CA VAL A 298 13.81 8.98 1.38
C VAL A 298 13.99 10.38 0.80
N THR A 299 14.86 10.50 -0.19
CA THR A 299 14.97 11.70 -1.01
C THR A 299 14.26 11.43 -2.32
N TYR A 300 13.16 12.15 -2.55
CA TYR A 300 12.45 12.07 -3.82
C TYR A 300 13.11 12.97 -4.86
N VAL A 301 13.08 12.55 -6.13
CA VAL A 301 13.38 13.41 -7.29
C VAL A 301 12.45 14.62 -7.22
N ASP A 302 13.03 15.81 -7.28
CA ASP A 302 12.31 17.08 -7.35
C ASP A 302 11.68 17.24 -8.74
N ASN A 303 10.34 17.22 -8.76
CA ASN A 303 9.51 17.45 -9.95
C ASN A 303 8.65 18.72 -9.82
N THR A 304 8.94 19.60 -8.85
CA THR A 304 8.19 20.84 -8.63
C THR A 304 8.85 22.05 -9.26
N ILE A 305 10.05 21.91 -9.83
CA ILE A 305 10.82 23.04 -10.36
C ILE A 305 10.03 23.93 -11.33
N PHE A 306 9.23 23.38 -12.25
CA PHE A 306 8.41 24.20 -13.16
C PHE A 306 7.32 25.01 -12.44
N LYS A 307 6.83 24.54 -11.29
CA LYS A 307 5.86 25.27 -10.45
C LYS A 307 6.51 26.36 -9.60
N GLU A 308 7.81 26.24 -9.36
CA GLU A 308 8.60 27.22 -8.60
C GLU A 308 9.16 28.32 -9.51
N MET A 309 9.26 28.04 -10.80
CA MET A 309 9.75 28.93 -11.83
C MET A 309 8.72 30.00 -12.21
N PRO A 310 9.13 31.25 -12.48
CA PRO A 310 8.29 32.24 -13.14
C PRO A 310 7.77 31.73 -14.49
N SER A 311 6.65 32.28 -14.97
CA SER A 311 6.06 31.86 -16.24
C SER A 311 6.74 32.50 -17.45
N GLU A 312 7.26 33.72 -17.36
CA GLU A 312 7.78 34.44 -18.52
C GLU A 312 9.32 34.43 -18.56
N TYR A 313 9.89 34.20 -19.74
CA TYR A 313 11.32 34.30 -19.98
C TYR A 313 11.63 35.02 -21.28
N THR A 314 12.68 35.83 -21.26
CA THR A 314 13.17 36.57 -22.42
C THR A 314 14.59 36.13 -22.80
N PHE A 315 14.80 35.93 -24.10
CA PHE A 315 16.10 35.81 -24.76
C PHE A 315 16.27 36.99 -25.71
N SER A 316 17.27 37.85 -25.48
CA SER A 316 17.53 39.02 -26.33
C SER A 316 18.96 39.52 -26.21
N SER A 317 19.32 40.46 -27.09
CA SER A 317 20.57 41.23 -26.98
C SER A 317 20.50 42.42 -26.01
N GLY A 318 19.32 42.74 -25.46
CA GLY A 318 19.09 43.92 -24.63
C GLY A 318 19.10 45.27 -25.38
N ALA A 319 19.45 45.28 -26.67
CA ALA A 319 19.49 46.50 -27.50
C ALA A 319 18.12 46.89 -28.08
N GLY A 320 17.10 46.06 -27.93
CA GLY A 320 15.72 46.34 -28.34
C GLY A 320 15.39 46.14 -29.83
N GLY A 321 16.27 45.49 -30.60
CA GLY A 321 16.03 45.16 -32.02
C GLY A 321 15.28 43.84 -32.24
N TRP A 322 15.50 42.87 -31.36
CA TRP A 322 14.87 41.55 -31.41
C TRP A 322 14.73 40.93 -30.02
N ALA A 323 13.81 40.00 -29.87
CA ALA A 323 13.68 39.13 -28.70
C ALA A 323 12.93 37.84 -29.04
N THR A 324 13.23 36.78 -28.30
CA THR A 324 12.35 35.61 -28.13
C THR A 324 11.80 35.62 -26.73
N GLN A 325 10.48 35.54 -26.59
CA GLN A 325 9.78 35.42 -25.31
C GLN A 325 9.11 34.07 -25.24
N ILE A 326 9.14 33.43 -24.08
CA ILE A 326 8.37 32.20 -23.82
C ILE A 326 7.55 32.33 -22.54
N THR A 327 6.36 31.73 -22.58
CA THR A 327 5.48 31.55 -21.43
C THR A 327 5.44 30.06 -21.08
N LEU A 328 6.00 29.68 -19.93
CA LEU A 328 6.13 28.34 -19.39
C LEU A 328 5.00 28.02 -18.41
N ASN A 329 4.42 26.83 -18.55
CA ASN A 329 3.41 26.28 -17.63
C ASN A 329 4.02 25.27 -16.64
N ASP A 330 3.33 25.06 -15.52
CA ASP A 330 3.68 24.10 -14.45
C ASP A 330 3.95 22.65 -14.91
N ASP A 331 3.43 22.24 -16.07
CA ASP A 331 3.58 20.90 -16.64
C ASP A 331 4.72 20.77 -17.65
N GLY A 332 5.48 21.84 -17.86
CA GLY A 332 6.60 21.93 -18.80
C GLY A 332 6.19 22.28 -20.24
N THR A 333 4.89 22.49 -20.52
CA THR A 333 4.46 23.04 -21.82
C THR A 333 4.75 24.54 -21.88
N PHE A 334 5.01 25.06 -23.08
CA PHE A 334 5.23 26.48 -23.28
C PHE A 334 4.71 26.98 -24.63
N THR A 335 4.44 28.28 -24.69
CA THR A 335 4.27 29.05 -25.93
C THR A 335 5.42 30.03 -26.07
N GLY A 336 5.76 30.44 -27.29
CA GLY A 336 6.79 31.43 -27.53
C GLY A 336 6.53 32.29 -28.75
N HIS A 337 7.12 33.48 -28.71
CA HIS A 337 7.08 34.48 -29.77
C HIS A 337 8.48 35.04 -29.99
N TYR A 338 8.98 34.90 -31.22
CA TYR A 338 10.18 35.57 -31.69
C TYR A 338 9.81 36.76 -32.57
N SER A 339 10.52 37.87 -32.42
CA SER A 339 10.41 39.05 -33.28
C SER A 339 11.77 39.73 -33.47
N ASP A 340 12.11 40.09 -34.70
CA ASP A 340 13.29 40.88 -35.08
C ASP A 340 12.93 41.95 -36.11
N SER A 341 13.26 43.21 -35.78
CA SER A 341 12.83 44.39 -36.51
C SER A 341 13.95 45.01 -37.35
N ASP A 342 13.91 44.82 -38.67
CA ASP A 342 14.71 45.59 -39.63
C ASP A 342 13.90 46.78 -40.16
N MET A 343 13.91 47.87 -39.38
CA MET A 343 13.22 49.11 -39.73
C MET A 343 13.92 49.90 -40.86
N GLY A 344 15.08 49.44 -41.34
CA GLY A 344 15.81 50.01 -42.47
C GLY A 344 15.38 49.42 -43.81
N ASP A 345 15.00 48.15 -43.81
CA ASP A 345 14.51 47.43 -44.98
C ASP A 345 13.07 47.83 -45.34
N ARG A 346 12.93 48.70 -46.35
CA ARG A 346 11.65 49.34 -46.72
C ARG A 346 11.38 49.23 -48.21
N GLY A 347 10.10 49.12 -48.56
CA GLY A 347 9.62 49.16 -49.93
C GLY A 347 8.35 49.98 -50.08
N SER A 348 7.91 50.19 -51.33
CA SER A 348 6.70 50.98 -51.61
C SER A 348 5.42 50.42 -50.97
N GLY A 349 5.35 49.10 -50.75
CA GLY A 349 4.24 48.41 -50.06
C GLY A 349 4.44 48.21 -48.55
N TYR A 350 5.62 48.52 -48.02
CA TYR A 350 5.97 48.36 -46.60
C TYR A 350 6.92 49.50 -46.15
N PRO A 351 6.43 50.76 -46.15
CA PRO A 351 7.29 51.91 -45.89
C PRO A 351 7.81 52.00 -44.45
N ARG A 352 7.30 51.16 -43.53
CA ARG A 352 7.65 51.20 -42.11
C ARG A 352 8.71 50.18 -41.69
N GLY A 353 9.10 49.26 -42.57
CA GLY A 353 10.16 48.28 -42.29
C GLY A 353 9.74 46.83 -42.57
N THR A 354 10.66 45.92 -42.28
CA THR A 354 10.42 44.47 -42.24
C THR A 354 10.55 43.96 -40.81
N VAL A 355 9.69 43.01 -40.43
CA VAL A 355 9.77 42.30 -39.15
C VAL A 355 9.78 40.80 -39.42
N TYR A 356 10.76 40.10 -38.88
CA TYR A 356 10.79 38.64 -38.84
C TYR A 356 10.08 38.17 -37.59
N ILE A 357 9.17 37.20 -37.71
CA ILE A 357 8.41 36.69 -36.57
C ILE A 357 8.37 35.18 -36.55
N CYS A 358 8.16 34.58 -35.38
CA CYS A 358 7.81 33.17 -35.26
C CYS A 358 6.98 32.96 -33.99
N ASP A 359 5.73 32.51 -34.14
CA ASP A 359 4.93 31.99 -33.04
C ASP A 359 5.14 30.47 -32.95
N PHE A 360 5.34 29.94 -31.75
CA PHE A 360 5.61 28.53 -31.55
C PHE A 360 5.09 28.03 -30.20
N ARG A 361 5.05 26.70 -30.06
CA ARG A 361 4.71 26.00 -28.83
C ARG A 361 5.54 24.74 -28.69
N GLY A 362 5.82 24.36 -27.47
CA GLY A 362 6.61 23.16 -27.20
C GLY A 362 6.30 22.57 -25.84
N LYS A 363 7.04 21.52 -25.52
CA LYS A 363 7.05 20.91 -24.20
C LYS A 363 8.44 20.40 -23.87
N PHE A 364 8.89 20.67 -22.65
CA PHE A 364 10.09 20.05 -22.09
C PHE A 364 9.77 18.72 -21.42
N THR A 365 10.73 17.81 -21.41
CA THR A 365 10.67 16.62 -20.54
C THR A 365 10.69 17.04 -19.07
N GLN A 366 10.31 16.14 -18.16
CA GLN A 366 10.46 16.38 -16.72
C GLN A 366 11.94 16.66 -16.37
N PRO A 367 12.26 17.76 -15.67
CA PRO A 367 13.63 18.10 -15.34
C PRO A 367 14.24 17.11 -14.35
N GLN A 368 15.53 16.84 -14.52
CA GLN A 368 16.32 16.01 -13.62
C GLN A 368 17.28 16.90 -12.84
N GLN A 369 17.17 16.91 -11.51
CA GLN A 369 18.07 17.66 -10.66
C GLN A 369 19.50 17.10 -10.75
N ILE A 370 20.46 17.94 -11.11
CA ILE A 370 21.89 17.62 -11.13
C ILE A 370 22.54 17.98 -9.79
N ASP A 371 22.22 19.16 -9.27
CA ASP A 371 22.70 19.67 -7.99
C ASP A 371 21.70 20.66 -7.38
N ALA A 372 22.12 21.37 -6.33
CA ALA A 372 21.24 22.31 -5.61
C ALA A 372 20.70 23.46 -6.47
N TYR A 373 21.34 23.78 -7.60
CA TYR A 373 20.98 24.90 -8.46
C TYR A 373 20.70 24.53 -9.91
N THR A 374 21.10 23.34 -10.36
CA THR A 374 21.06 22.95 -11.77
C THR A 374 20.13 21.78 -12.02
N TYR A 375 19.30 21.88 -13.06
CA TYR A 375 18.49 20.78 -13.59
C TYR A 375 18.75 20.63 -15.08
N SER A 376 18.74 19.41 -15.60
CA SER A 376 18.71 19.14 -17.04
C SER A 376 17.32 18.72 -17.51
N MET A 377 16.98 19.10 -18.74
CA MET A 377 15.77 18.67 -19.43
C MET A 377 16.03 18.60 -20.94
N ARG A 378 15.13 17.96 -21.68
CA ARG A 378 15.16 17.90 -23.14
C ARG A 378 13.89 18.48 -23.74
N LEU A 379 13.91 18.77 -25.02
CA LEU A 379 12.72 19.14 -25.77
C LEU A 379 11.93 17.88 -26.17
N GLU A 380 10.71 17.73 -25.66
CA GLU A 380 9.80 16.63 -26.03
C GLU A 380 9.20 16.88 -27.42
N TYR A 381 8.74 18.10 -27.67
CA TYR A 381 8.35 18.56 -29.00
C TYR A 381 8.45 20.08 -29.13
N LEU A 382 8.54 20.55 -30.38
CA LEU A 382 8.44 21.96 -30.78
C LEU A 382 7.62 22.04 -32.08
N SER A 383 6.67 22.97 -32.11
CA SER A 383 5.80 23.24 -33.25
C SER A 383 5.74 24.73 -33.47
N GLN A 384 6.13 25.18 -34.66
CA GLN A 384 5.95 26.57 -35.09
C GLN A 384 4.63 26.75 -35.84
N ASP A 385 4.11 27.97 -35.83
CA ASP A 385 2.98 28.40 -36.62
C ASP A 385 3.46 29.04 -37.94
N GLY A 386 2.77 28.72 -39.04
CA GLY A 386 3.12 29.20 -40.37
C GLY A 386 4.35 28.49 -41.00
N THR A 387 4.61 28.80 -42.27
CA THR A 387 5.74 28.24 -43.01
C THR A 387 6.86 29.25 -43.05
N VAL A 388 8.10 28.84 -42.74
CA VAL A 388 9.28 29.72 -42.86
C VAL A 388 9.34 30.33 -44.27
N GLY A 389 9.48 31.65 -44.32
CA GLY A 389 9.50 32.44 -45.56
C GLY A 389 8.13 32.93 -46.03
N ASP A 390 7.03 32.55 -45.38
CA ASP A 390 5.72 33.14 -45.65
C ASP A 390 5.78 34.66 -45.40
N VAL A 391 5.19 35.43 -46.31
CA VAL A 391 5.21 36.90 -46.28
C VAL A 391 3.80 37.43 -46.24
N TYR A 392 3.55 38.36 -45.33
CA TYR A 392 2.32 39.15 -45.31
C TYR A 392 2.61 40.61 -44.97
N TYR A 393 1.61 41.47 -45.17
CA TYR A 393 1.74 42.91 -45.03
C TYR A 393 0.62 43.45 -44.16
N GLU A 394 0.97 44.22 -43.14
CA GLU A 394 0.01 44.82 -42.23
C GLU A 394 0.53 46.18 -41.75
N ASP A 395 -0.35 47.19 -41.73
CA ASP A 395 -0.05 48.56 -41.30
C ASP A 395 1.19 49.23 -41.91
N GLY A 396 1.57 48.81 -43.12
CA GLY A 396 2.75 49.30 -43.84
C GLY A 396 4.07 48.66 -43.42
N ILE A 397 4.03 47.51 -42.74
CA ILE A 397 5.17 46.65 -42.38
C ILE A 397 5.09 45.36 -43.21
N ARG A 398 6.25 44.84 -43.61
CA ARG A 398 6.38 43.50 -44.18
C ARG A 398 6.72 42.51 -43.08
N TYR A 399 5.89 41.51 -42.86
CA TYR A 399 6.18 40.42 -41.93
C TYR A 399 6.68 39.20 -42.69
N ILE A 400 7.73 38.56 -42.16
CA ILE A 400 8.31 37.34 -42.71
C ILE A 400 8.33 36.29 -41.60
N VAL A 401 7.66 35.16 -41.81
CA VAL A 401 7.71 34.03 -40.88
C VAL A 401 9.12 33.44 -40.89
N SER A 402 9.71 33.30 -39.72
CA SER A 402 11.08 32.84 -39.47
C SER A 402 11.06 31.58 -38.59
N SER A 403 12.25 31.10 -38.20
CA SER A 403 12.41 29.99 -37.26
C SER A 403 12.40 30.51 -35.80
N PRO A 404 12.06 29.65 -34.81
CA PRO A 404 12.00 30.03 -33.41
C PRO A 404 13.41 30.24 -32.81
N TYR A 405 13.97 31.43 -33.00
CA TYR A 405 15.34 31.73 -32.57
C TYR A 405 15.52 31.53 -31.05
N GLY A 406 16.62 30.90 -30.66
CA GLY A 406 16.84 30.44 -29.27
C GLY A 406 16.42 28.98 -29.02
N PHE A 407 15.82 28.32 -30.01
CA PHE A 407 15.58 26.87 -30.03
C PHE A 407 16.33 26.18 -31.18
N ASP A 408 17.41 26.79 -31.66
CA ASP A 408 18.25 26.21 -32.70
C ASP A 408 19.04 25.02 -32.16
N ASN A 409 19.09 23.92 -32.92
CA ASN A 409 19.76 22.68 -32.51
C ASN A 409 19.33 22.14 -31.13
N ALA A 410 18.13 22.49 -30.66
CA ALA A 410 17.64 22.22 -29.32
C ALA A 410 17.45 20.72 -29.01
N ASP A 411 18.43 20.08 -28.36
CA ASP A 411 18.28 18.76 -27.71
C ASP A 411 18.32 18.89 -26.18
N GLU A 412 19.38 19.48 -25.63
CA GLU A 412 19.60 19.58 -24.19
C GLU A 412 19.43 21.01 -23.64
N PHE A 413 18.65 21.13 -22.57
CA PHE A 413 18.42 22.38 -21.85
C PHE A 413 18.81 22.26 -20.38
N PHE A 414 19.27 23.36 -19.82
CA PHE A 414 19.52 23.49 -18.38
C PHE A 414 18.63 24.55 -17.76
N ILE A 415 18.09 24.24 -16.57
CA ILE A 415 17.47 25.21 -15.67
C ILE A 415 18.50 25.58 -14.61
N TYR A 416 18.71 26.87 -14.41
CA TYR A 416 19.55 27.42 -13.34
C TYR A 416 18.70 28.18 -12.34
N ARG A 417 18.75 27.77 -11.07
CA ARG A 417 18.09 28.47 -9.94
C ARG A 417 18.86 29.75 -9.58
N PRO A 418 18.18 30.78 -9.07
CA PRO A 418 18.83 31.92 -8.43
C PRO A 418 19.81 31.46 -7.33
N GLY A 419 20.96 32.14 -7.24
CA GLY A 419 22.00 31.87 -6.27
C GLY A 419 23.16 31.00 -6.77
N ILE A 420 23.07 30.39 -7.97
CA ILE A 420 24.22 29.70 -8.55
C ILE A 420 25.37 30.69 -8.77
N PRO A 421 26.63 30.35 -8.39
CA PRO A 421 27.78 31.19 -8.67
C PRO A 421 27.93 31.46 -10.17
N MET A 422 28.17 32.71 -10.56
CA MET A 422 28.35 33.05 -11.98
C MET A 422 29.53 32.28 -12.61
N THR A 423 30.53 31.87 -11.83
CA THR A 423 31.66 31.07 -12.31
C THR A 423 31.28 29.67 -12.77
N ASP A 424 30.14 29.16 -12.31
CA ASP A 424 29.69 27.79 -12.58
C ASP A 424 28.78 27.72 -13.82
N LEU A 425 28.42 28.89 -14.39
CA LEU A 425 27.60 29.00 -15.60
C LEU A 425 28.43 28.91 -16.89
N PRO A 426 27.90 28.24 -17.94
CA PRO A 426 28.53 28.21 -19.26
C PRO A 426 28.84 29.61 -19.80
N GLU A 427 29.93 29.74 -20.56
CA GLU A 427 30.32 31.03 -21.17
C GLU A 427 29.25 31.57 -22.12
N GLY A 428 28.69 30.71 -22.98
CA GLY A 428 27.58 31.06 -23.88
C GLY A 428 26.39 31.65 -23.12
N PHE A 429 25.99 31.02 -22.02
CA PHE A 429 24.90 31.54 -21.19
C PHE A 429 25.22 32.93 -20.60
N ARG A 430 26.43 33.09 -20.04
CA ARG A 430 26.86 34.36 -19.43
C ARG A 430 26.88 35.54 -20.40
N LEU A 431 27.13 35.31 -21.68
CA LEU A 431 27.08 36.36 -22.70
C LEU A 431 25.70 37.00 -22.79
N TRP A 432 24.64 36.18 -22.77
CA TRP A 432 23.26 36.64 -22.88
C TRP A 432 22.76 37.33 -21.60
N LEU A 433 23.27 36.95 -20.43
CA LEU A 433 22.93 37.59 -19.16
C LEU A 433 23.27 39.09 -19.11
N SER A 434 24.25 39.53 -19.91
CA SER A 434 24.67 40.94 -19.99
C SER A 434 23.58 41.90 -20.47
N ALA A 435 22.56 41.38 -21.16
CA ALA A 435 21.38 42.13 -21.58
C ALA A 435 20.46 42.54 -20.42
N PHE A 436 20.52 41.82 -19.29
CA PHE A 436 19.56 41.94 -18.19
C PHE A 436 20.18 42.56 -16.93
N PHE A 437 21.46 42.29 -16.65
CA PHE A 437 22.16 42.84 -15.50
C PHE A 437 23.68 42.91 -15.70
N ASN A 438 24.37 43.61 -14.79
CA ASN A 438 25.82 43.77 -14.86
C ASN A 438 26.56 42.51 -14.38
N VAL A 439 26.84 41.60 -15.32
CA VAL A 439 27.56 40.34 -15.07
C VAL A 439 28.96 40.49 -14.48
N GLN A 440 29.60 41.67 -14.56
CA GLN A 440 30.93 41.89 -14.00
C GLN A 440 30.91 42.16 -12.49
N THR A 441 29.77 42.60 -11.96
CA THR A 441 29.61 42.97 -10.55
C THR A 441 28.67 42.04 -9.79
N THR A 442 28.10 41.05 -10.47
CA THR A 442 27.15 40.10 -9.90
C THR A 442 27.87 38.78 -9.60
N ASP A 443 27.85 38.34 -8.34
CA ASP A 443 28.55 37.12 -7.90
C ASP A 443 27.74 35.84 -8.18
N THR A 444 26.41 35.93 -8.11
CA THR A 444 25.48 34.80 -8.28
C THR A 444 24.32 35.18 -9.19
N LEU A 445 23.78 34.21 -9.94
CA LEU A 445 22.64 34.42 -10.82
C LEU A 445 21.42 34.94 -10.01
N PRO A 446 20.84 36.11 -10.36
CA PRO A 446 19.75 36.70 -9.57
C PRO A 446 18.37 36.14 -9.90
N TYR A 447 18.17 35.62 -11.12
CA TYR A 447 16.89 35.13 -11.62
C TYR A 447 16.99 33.70 -12.12
N TYR A 448 15.86 33.05 -12.39
CA TYR A 448 15.87 31.75 -13.06
C TYR A 448 16.40 31.90 -14.49
N GLY A 449 17.15 30.90 -14.93
CA GLY A 449 17.69 30.81 -16.29
C GLY A 449 17.28 29.52 -16.98
N ILE A 450 16.97 29.60 -18.27
CA ILE A 450 16.85 28.44 -19.16
C ILE A 450 17.92 28.59 -20.24
N TYR A 451 18.75 27.57 -20.42
CA TYR A 451 19.86 27.59 -21.38
C TYR A 451 19.74 26.45 -22.38
N ASN A 452 19.67 26.78 -23.66
CA ASN A 452 19.83 25.81 -24.74
C ASN A 452 21.32 25.51 -24.92
N ALA A 453 21.75 24.30 -24.57
CA ALA A 453 23.17 23.97 -24.50
C ALA A 453 23.83 23.90 -25.88
N ASP A 454 23.09 23.40 -26.88
CA ASP A 454 23.61 23.13 -28.21
C ASP A 454 23.68 24.38 -29.09
N GLY A 455 22.72 25.29 -28.95
CA GLY A 455 22.73 26.59 -29.64
C GLY A 455 23.40 27.72 -28.85
N GLU A 456 23.77 27.46 -27.59
CA GLU A 456 24.36 28.42 -26.66
C GLU A 456 23.46 29.65 -26.38
N GLU A 457 22.13 29.50 -26.42
CA GLU A 457 21.18 30.59 -26.17
C GLU A 457 20.62 30.60 -24.73
N GLY A 458 20.52 31.80 -24.16
CA GLY A 458 20.14 32.03 -22.76
C GLY A 458 18.86 32.83 -22.58
N PHE A 459 17.86 32.19 -21.98
CA PHE A 459 16.62 32.82 -21.54
C PHE A 459 16.71 33.16 -20.06
N VAL A 460 16.26 34.35 -19.69
CA VAL A 460 16.23 34.84 -18.30
C VAL A 460 14.77 35.12 -17.93
N ALA A 461 14.37 34.73 -16.73
CA ALA A 461 13.04 35.02 -16.23
C ALA A 461 12.79 36.53 -16.17
N ASP A 462 11.62 36.97 -16.59
CA ASP A 462 11.18 38.36 -16.39
C ASP A 462 10.83 38.60 -14.91
N GLU A 463 10.93 39.86 -14.45
CA GLU A 463 10.67 40.24 -13.04
C GLU A 463 9.22 40.09 -12.58
#